data_AF-A0AAU3CNT6-F1
#
_entry.id   AF-A0AAU3CNT6-F1
#
_cell.length_a   1.000
_cell.length_b   1.000
_cell.length_c   1.000
_cell.angle_alpha   90.00
_cell.angle_beta   90.00
_cell.angle_gamma   90.00
#
_symmetry.space_group_name_H-M   'P 1'
#
loop_
_entity.id
_entity.type
_entity.pdbx_description
1 polymer ?
#
loop_
_entity_poly.entity_id
_entity_poly.type
_entity_poly.pdbx_seq_one_letter_code
_entity_poly.pdbx_strand_id
1 'polypeptide(L)'
;MVRRPVAWIVAVVLFAEALGVAALNWFMGVVVDRQDMSLAGMDPDVMATSSKVGGILFGLYFGLCAVVALLVALRDRAPAGVGRVLLISAAVVHGLLGAFAWGLLGWTQFLFMVIVLALIVLLLMTYDAQERPVARQPEDAKGDGGGPPVAPAPVTPPTAPTTP
;
A
#
# COMPACT_ATOMS: atom_id res chain seq x y z
N MET A 1 -8.75 -6.63 16.30
CA MET A 1 -9.32 -7.89 15.78
C MET A 1 -9.42 -7.89 14.26
N VAL A 2 -9.85 -6.80 13.61
CA VAL A 2 -10.06 -6.70 12.15
C VAL A 2 -8.78 -6.82 11.30
N ARG A 3 -7.63 -6.32 11.76
CA ARG A 3 -6.37 -6.24 10.98
C ARG A 3 -5.82 -7.59 10.47
N ARG A 4 -5.91 -8.65 11.27
CA ARG A 4 -5.42 -9.99 10.90
C ARG A 4 -6.28 -10.63 9.79
N PRO A 5 -7.62 -10.71 9.94
CA PRO A 5 -8.51 -11.12 8.85
C PRO A 5 -8.31 -10.31 7.57
N VAL A 6 -8.21 -8.98 7.68
CA VAL A 6 -8.00 -8.11 6.51
C VAL A 6 -6.70 -8.46 5.80
N ALA A 7 -5.59 -8.67 6.53
CA ALA A 7 -4.32 -9.04 5.91
C ALA A 7 -4.40 -10.39 5.17
N TRP A 8 -5.11 -11.37 5.72
CA TRP A 8 -5.38 -12.65 5.05
C TRP A 8 -6.22 -12.48 3.78
N ILE A 9 -7.30 -11.68 3.85
CA ILE A 9 -8.16 -11.41 2.70
C ILE A 9 -7.36 -10.73 1.59
N VAL A 10 -6.59 -9.69 1.92
CA VAL A 10 -5.74 -8.98 0.94
C VAL A 10 -4.74 -9.95 0.30
N ALA A 11 -4.08 -10.81 1.09
CA ALA A 11 -3.14 -11.78 0.54
C ALA A 11 -3.82 -12.73 -0.46
N VAL A 12 -4.97 -13.30 -0.11
CA VAL A 12 -5.71 -14.22 -0.99
C VAL A 12 -6.17 -13.51 -2.26
N VAL A 13 -6.74 -12.31 -2.15
CA VAL A 13 -7.21 -11.53 -3.29
C VAL A 13 -6.05 -11.20 -4.23
N LEU A 14 -4.92 -10.69 -3.71
CA LEU A 14 -3.77 -10.35 -4.55
C LEU A 14 -3.14 -11.59 -5.20
N PHE A 15 -3.15 -12.75 -4.55
CA PHE A 15 -2.73 -14.01 -5.20
C PHE A 15 -3.69 -14.41 -6.33
N ALA A 16 -4.99 -14.31 -6.10
CA ALA A 16 -5.99 -14.61 -7.13
C ALA A 16 -5.85 -13.66 -8.33
N GLU A 17 -5.62 -12.37 -8.09
CA GLU A 17 -5.38 -11.37 -9.14
C GLU A 17 -4.07 -11.61 -9.88
N ALA A 18 -2.99 -11.96 -9.17
CA ALA A 18 -1.71 -12.31 -9.79
C ALA A 18 -1.88 -13.44 -10.80
N LEU A 19 -2.59 -14.51 -10.41
CA LEU A 19 -2.89 -15.64 -11.28
C LEU A 19 -3.85 -15.25 -12.41
N GLY A 20 -4.90 -14.50 -12.10
CA GLY A 20 -5.89 -14.05 -13.07
C GLY A 20 -5.28 -13.18 -14.17
N VAL A 21 -4.46 -12.18 -13.80
CA VAL A 21 -3.78 -11.28 -14.73
C VAL A 21 -2.77 -12.03 -15.58
N ALA A 22 -1.95 -12.91 -14.97
CA ALA A 22 -0.97 -13.70 -15.71
C ALA A 22 -1.66 -14.65 -16.69
N ALA A 23 -2.67 -15.39 -16.24
CA ALA A 23 -3.40 -16.34 -17.08
C ALA A 23 -4.17 -15.65 -18.22
N LEU A 24 -4.85 -14.53 -17.94
CA LEU A 24 -5.61 -13.78 -18.94
C LEU A 24 -4.69 -13.22 -20.04
N ASN A 25 -3.60 -12.57 -19.66
CA ASN A 25 -2.64 -12.01 -20.63
C ASN A 25 -1.92 -13.13 -21.40
N TRP A 26 -1.55 -14.21 -20.73
CA TRP A 26 -0.95 -15.36 -21.42
C TRP A 26 -1.90 -15.97 -22.43
N PHE A 27 -3.15 -16.20 -22.03
CA PHE A 27 -4.19 -16.74 -22.90
C PHE A 27 -4.46 -15.83 -24.10
N MET A 28 -4.64 -14.53 -23.87
CA MET A 28 -4.84 -13.57 -24.95
C MET A 28 -3.63 -13.52 -25.88
N GLY A 29 -2.42 -13.57 -25.34
CA GLY A 29 -1.19 -13.68 -26.12
C GLY A 29 -1.18 -14.92 -27.01
N VAL A 30 -1.55 -16.09 -26.50
CA VAL A 30 -1.66 -17.33 -27.31
C VAL A 30 -2.76 -17.22 -28.38
N VAL A 31 -3.89 -16.60 -28.07
CA VAL A 31 -4.97 -16.41 -29.04
C VAL A 31 -4.52 -15.50 -30.19
N VAL A 32 -3.89 -14.36 -29.88
CA VAL A 32 -3.36 -13.42 -30.89
C VAL A 32 -2.31 -14.08 -31.78
N ASP A 33 -1.38 -14.82 -31.18
CA ASP A 33 -0.32 -15.61 -31.83
C ASP A 33 -0.87 -16.63 -32.83
N ARG A 34 -2.07 -17.18 -32.57
CA ARG A 34 -2.73 -18.15 -33.47
C ARG A 34 -3.65 -17.52 -34.51
N GLN A 35 -3.95 -16.23 -34.40
CA GLN A 35 -4.91 -15.56 -35.27
C GLN A 35 -4.26 -14.72 -36.37
N ASP A 36 -2.91 -14.63 -36.43
CA ASP A 36 -2.16 -13.83 -37.42
C ASP A 36 -2.76 -12.43 -37.67
N MET A 37 -3.36 -11.84 -36.62
CA MET A 37 -4.06 -10.57 -36.77
C MET A 37 -3.09 -9.41 -36.62
N SER A 38 -2.72 -8.82 -37.76
CA SER A 38 -2.09 -7.52 -37.78
C SER A 38 -3.09 -6.44 -37.32
N LEU A 39 -2.83 -5.81 -36.18
CA LEU A 39 -3.54 -4.60 -35.77
C LEU A 39 -2.72 -3.39 -36.22
N ALA A 40 -3.20 -2.69 -37.25
CA ALA A 40 -2.59 -1.46 -37.79
C ALA A 40 -1.12 -1.61 -38.25
N GLY A 41 -0.74 -2.77 -38.80
CA GLY A 41 0.61 -3.03 -39.29
C GLY A 41 1.63 -3.41 -38.20
N MET A 42 1.20 -3.53 -36.94
CA MET A 42 2.02 -4.13 -35.90
C MET A 42 2.11 -5.64 -36.09
N ASP A 43 3.32 -6.15 -35.88
CA ASP A 43 3.64 -7.57 -35.97
C ASP A 43 2.91 -8.35 -34.85
N PRO A 44 2.06 -9.34 -35.18
CA PRO A 44 1.34 -10.14 -34.21
C PRO A 44 2.27 -10.83 -33.20
N ASP A 45 3.49 -11.20 -33.60
CA ASP A 45 4.48 -11.80 -32.69
C ASP A 45 4.89 -10.85 -31.57
N VAL A 46 5.02 -9.55 -31.90
CA VAL A 46 5.36 -8.50 -30.93
C VAL A 46 4.18 -8.24 -29.98
N MET A 47 2.94 -8.25 -30.48
CA MET A 47 1.75 -8.15 -29.63
C MET A 47 1.59 -9.35 -28.70
N ALA A 48 1.72 -10.57 -29.22
CA ALA A 48 1.61 -11.79 -28.42
C ALA A 48 2.70 -11.86 -27.36
N THR A 49 3.95 -11.56 -27.72
CA THR A 49 5.10 -11.57 -26.81
C THR A 49 4.96 -10.49 -25.74
N SER A 50 4.60 -9.26 -26.11
CA SER A 50 4.40 -8.17 -25.14
C SER A 50 3.25 -8.46 -24.16
N SER A 51 2.16 -9.07 -24.62
CA SER A 51 1.06 -9.50 -23.75
C SER A 51 1.53 -10.59 -22.76
N LYS A 52 2.20 -11.64 -23.25
CA LYS A 52 2.75 -12.71 -22.38
C LYS A 52 3.72 -12.15 -21.33
N VAL A 53 4.66 -11.30 -21.75
CA VAL A 53 5.64 -10.66 -20.85
C VAL A 53 4.95 -9.73 -19.86
N GLY A 54 4.01 -8.91 -20.31
CA GLY A 54 3.22 -8.02 -19.46
C GLY A 54 2.46 -8.80 -18.39
N GLY A 55 1.81 -9.90 -18.78
CA GLY A 55 1.12 -10.82 -17.87
C GLY A 55 2.04 -11.38 -16.79
N ILE A 56 3.23 -11.84 -17.16
CA ILE A 56 4.22 -12.36 -16.21
C ILE A 56 4.69 -11.26 -15.25
N LEU A 57 5.04 -10.08 -15.77
CA LEU A 57 5.55 -8.98 -14.95
C LEU A 57 4.52 -8.49 -13.95
N PHE A 58 3.28 -8.23 -14.38
CA PHE A 58 2.20 -7.83 -13.48
C PHE A 58 1.82 -8.95 -12.51
N GLY A 59 1.78 -10.21 -12.98
CA GLY A 59 1.52 -11.37 -12.14
C GLY A 59 2.57 -11.54 -11.04
N LEU A 60 3.86 -11.44 -11.36
CA LEU A 60 4.95 -11.48 -10.38
C LEU A 60 4.87 -10.30 -9.41
N TYR A 61 4.60 -9.10 -9.92
CA TYR A 61 4.45 -7.91 -9.10
C TYR A 61 3.32 -8.05 -8.06
N PHE A 62 2.13 -8.46 -8.49
CA PHE A 62 1.02 -8.72 -7.57
C PHE A 62 1.31 -9.90 -6.65
N GLY A 63 1.98 -10.95 -7.12
CA GLY A 63 2.43 -12.07 -6.31
C GLY A 63 3.38 -11.63 -5.19
N LEU A 64 4.35 -10.74 -5.47
CA LEU A 64 5.23 -10.15 -4.46
C LEU A 64 4.44 -9.34 -3.43
N CYS A 65 3.47 -8.53 -3.88
CA CYS A 65 2.58 -7.79 -2.98
C CYS A 65 1.74 -8.73 -2.09
N ALA A 66 1.23 -9.83 -2.65
CA ALA A 66 0.49 -10.86 -1.94
C ALA A 66 1.35 -11.56 -0.88
N VAL A 67 2.62 -11.88 -1.20
CA VAL A 67 3.58 -12.43 -0.24
C VAL A 67 3.83 -11.44 0.89
N VAL A 68 3.99 -10.14 0.62
CA VAL A 68 4.13 -9.13 1.68
C VAL A 68 2.90 -9.10 2.58
N ALA A 69 1.69 -9.08 2.01
CA ALA A 69 0.44 -9.10 2.78
C ALA A 69 0.31 -10.39 3.62
N LEU A 70 0.73 -11.54 3.07
CA LEU A 70 0.77 -12.80 3.79
C LEU A 70 1.77 -12.77 4.96
N LEU A 71 2.96 -12.22 4.74
CA LEU A 71 3.95 -12.05 5.82
C LEU A 71 3.44 -11.12 6.92
N VAL A 72 2.70 -10.07 6.58
CA VAL A 72 1.99 -9.21 7.54
C VAL A 72 0.94 -10.02 8.31
N ALA A 73 0.14 -10.83 7.62
CA ALA A 73 -0.89 -11.67 8.24
C ALA A 73 -0.31 -12.72 9.19
N LEU A 74 0.84 -13.32 8.84
CA LEU A 74 1.53 -14.34 9.64
C LEU A 74 2.28 -13.73 10.83
N ARG A 75 2.98 -12.61 10.62
CA ARG A 75 3.81 -11.98 11.66
C ARG A 75 3.03 -11.03 12.55
N ASP A 76 1.87 -10.55 12.10
CA ASP A 76 1.04 -9.53 12.76
C ASP A 76 1.85 -8.27 13.10
N ARG A 77 2.78 -7.91 12.21
CA ARG A 77 3.61 -6.70 12.28
C ARG A 77 3.39 -5.88 11.01
N ALA A 78 3.54 -4.56 11.12
CA ALA A 78 3.30 -3.69 9.98
C ALA A 78 4.29 -3.98 8.83
N PRO A 79 3.85 -3.77 7.58
CA PRO A 79 4.77 -3.76 6.45
C PRO A 79 5.69 -2.54 6.57
N ALA A 80 7.00 -2.78 6.70
CA ALA A 80 8.03 -1.74 6.77
C ALA A 80 8.90 -1.71 5.51
N GLY A 81 9.52 -0.55 5.24
CA GLY A 81 10.45 -0.36 4.13
C GLY A 81 9.85 -0.74 2.77
N VAL A 82 10.53 -1.64 2.05
CA VAL A 82 10.14 -2.08 0.70
C VAL A 82 8.74 -2.70 0.65
N GLY A 83 8.34 -3.45 1.69
CA GLY A 83 7.01 -4.06 1.72
C GLY A 83 5.88 -3.02 1.73
N ARG A 84 6.08 -1.91 2.46
CA ARG A 84 5.13 -0.79 2.47
C ARG A 84 5.05 -0.13 1.10
N VAL A 85 6.20 0.12 0.46
CA VAL A 85 6.27 0.72 -0.87
C VAL A 85 5.56 -0.16 -1.91
N LEU A 86 5.77 -1.47 -1.86
CA LEU A 86 5.08 -2.41 -2.74
C LEU A 86 3.56 -2.31 -2.59
N LEU A 87 3.04 -2.37 -1.36
CA LEU A 87 1.60 -2.27 -1.12
C LEU A 87 1.01 -0.91 -1.50
N ILE A 88 1.73 0.19 -1.26
CA ILE A 88 1.31 1.53 -1.70
C ILE A 88 1.27 1.58 -3.24
N SER A 89 2.30 1.07 -3.90
CA SER A 89 2.32 1.02 -5.37
C SER A 89 1.16 0.18 -5.91
N ALA A 90 0.80 -0.92 -5.23
CA ALA A 90 -0.32 -1.76 -5.63
C ALA A 90 -1.65 -1.00 -5.48
N ALA A 91 -1.82 -0.21 -4.42
CA ALA A 91 -2.97 0.68 -4.27
C ALA A 91 -3.06 1.69 -5.42
N VAL A 92 -1.94 2.30 -5.82
CA VAL A 92 -1.90 3.22 -6.97
C VAL A 92 -2.33 2.50 -8.26
N VAL A 93 -1.78 1.31 -8.52
CA VAL A 93 -2.15 0.49 -9.69
C VAL A 93 -3.65 0.17 -9.70
N HIS A 94 -4.23 -0.21 -8.56
CA HIS A 94 -5.68 -0.47 -8.46
C HIS A 94 -6.52 0.79 -8.67
N GLY A 95 -6.07 1.95 -8.18
CA GLY A 95 -6.73 3.23 -8.45
C GLY A 95 -6.76 3.55 -9.95
N LEU A 96 -5.63 3.37 -10.64
CA LEU A 96 -5.56 3.55 -12.10
C LEU A 96 -6.44 2.53 -12.84
N LEU A 97 -6.36 1.25 -12.49
CA LEU A 97 -7.20 0.19 -13.08
C LEU A 97 -8.68 0.43 -12.82
N GLY A 98 -9.06 0.94 -11.65
CA GLY A 98 -10.42 1.37 -11.34
C GLY A 98 -10.89 2.48 -12.28
N ALA A 99 -10.08 3.52 -12.50
CA ALA A 99 -10.40 4.60 -13.42
C ALA A 99 -10.63 4.08 -14.86
N PHE A 100 -9.78 3.16 -15.34
CA PHE A 100 -10.00 2.50 -16.64
C PHE A 100 -11.25 1.62 -16.65
N ALA A 101 -11.47 0.84 -15.58
CA ALA A 101 -12.61 -0.07 -15.49
C ALA A 101 -13.96 0.67 -15.54
N TRP A 102 -14.05 1.85 -14.91
CA TRP A 102 -15.24 2.70 -14.98
C TRP A 102 -15.63 3.07 -16.42
N GLY A 103 -14.64 3.37 -17.27
CA GLY A 103 -14.88 3.77 -18.67
C GLY A 103 -15.02 2.61 -19.66
N LEU A 104 -14.30 1.51 -19.45
CA LEU A 104 -14.11 0.46 -20.48
C LEU A 104 -14.82 -0.87 -20.15
N LEU A 105 -14.89 -1.27 -18.87
CA LEU A 105 -15.36 -2.61 -18.46
C LEU A 105 -16.71 -2.58 -17.72
N GLY A 106 -17.15 -1.41 -17.27
CA GLY A 106 -18.43 -1.22 -16.58
C GLY A 106 -18.31 -1.15 -15.06
N TRP A 107 -19.44 -0.82 -14.42
CA TRP A 107 -19.48 -0.46 -13.00
C TRP A 107 -19.13 -1.62 -12.05
N THR A 108 -19.45 -2.86 -12.41
CA THR A 108 -19.14 -4.05 -11.59
C THR A 108 -17.64 -4.22 -11.42
N GLN A 109 -16.89 -4.06 -12.52
CA GLN A 109 -15.43 -4.17 -12.50
C GLN A 109 -14.79 -3.01 -11.76
N PHE A 110 -15.33 -1.80 -11.93
CA PHE A 110 -14.93 -0.65 -11.13
C PHE A 110 -15.10 -0.91 -9.63
N LEU A 111 -16.27 -1.43 -9.21
CA LEU A 111 -16.55 -1.69 -7.80
C LEU A 111 -15.60 -2.75 -7.24
N PHE A 112 -15.32 -3.81 -7.99
CA PHE A 112 -14.31 -4.80 -7.61
C PHE A 112 -12.95 -4.13 -7.36
N MET A 113 -12.45 -3.32 -8.30
CA MET A 113 -11.16 -2.61 -8.15
C MET A 113 -11.15 -1.68 -6.93
N VAL A 114 -12.24 -0.96 -6.67
CA VAL A 114 -12.38 -0.08 -5.50
C VAL A 114 -12.38 -0.87 -4.19
N ILE A 115 -13.02 -2.05 -4.15
CA ILE A 115 -13.02 -2.92 -2.97
C ILE A 115 -11.59 -3.40 -2.68
N VAL A 116 -10.86 -3.87 -3.68
CA VAL A 116 -9.46 -4.32 -3.49
C VAL A 116 -8.58 -3.16 -3.03
N LEU A 117 -8.71 -1.99 -3.67
CA LEU A 117 -8.04 -0.76 -3.24
C LEU A 117 -8.34 -0.44 -1.76
N ALA A 118 -9.61 -0.46 -1.37
CA ALA A 118 -10.04 -0.19 -0.01
C ALA A 118 -9.45 -1.20 0.99
N LEU A 119 -9.38 -2.48 0.63
CA LEU A 119 -8.76 -3.52 1.44
C LEU A 119 -7.26 -3.28 1.64
N ILE A 120 -6.52 -2.91 0.59
CA ILE A 120 -5.09 -2.60 0.68
C ILE A 120 -4.86 -1.37 1.57
N VAL A 121 -5.64 -0.30 1.37
CA VAL A 121 -5.55 0.93 2.18
C VAL A 121 -5.92 0.64 3.64
N LEU A 122 -6.96 -0.16 3.88
CA LEU A 122 -7.37 -0.56 5.22
C LEU A 122 -6.28 -1.37 5.92
N LEU A 123 -5.60 -2.27 5.22
CA LEU A 123 -4.42 -2.97 5.74
C LEU A 123 -3.34 -1.96 6.16
N LEU A 124 -2.95 -1.06 5.28
CA LEU A 124 -1.91 -0.06 5.57
C LEU A 124 -2.29 0.81 6.78
N MET A 125 -3.50 1.35 6.80
CA MET A 125 -3.98 2.24 7.88
C MET A 125 -4.07 1.52 9.23
N THR A 126 -4.55 0.27 9.26
CA THR A 126 -4.75 -0.47 10.51
C THR A 126 -3.44 -0.91 11.16
N TYR A 127 -2.38 -1.15 10.39
CA TYR A 127 -1.06 -1.47 10.92
C TYR A 127 -0.22 -0.21 11.23
N ASP A 128 -0.32 0.87 10.45
CA ASP A 128 0.38 2.13 10.69
C ASP A 128 -0.11 2.84 11.98
N ALA A 129 -1.42 2.80 12.25
CA ALA A 129 -2.01 3.39 13.45
C ALA A 129 -1.55 2.74 14.76
N GLN A 130 -1.01 1.52 14.72
CA GLN A 130 -0.52 0.81 15.90
C GLN A 130 0.97 1.07 16.17
N GLU A 131 1.76 1.32 15.12
CA GLU A 131 3.18 1.66 15.24
C GLU A 131 3.41 3.07 15.77
N ARG A 132 2.49 4.01 15.52
CA ARG A 132 2.49 5.30 16.23
C ARG A 132 1.98 5.06 17.65
N PRO A 133 2.85 5.12 18.68
CA PRO A 133 2.34 5.26 20.04
C PRO A 133 1.51 6.54 20.01
N VAL A 134 0.26 6.49 20.51
CA VAL A 134 -0.53 7.69 20.75
C VAL A 134 0.40 8.65 21.44
N ALA A 135 0.78 9.74 20.76
CA ALA A 135 1.65 10.74 21.34
C ALA A 135 0.94 11.15 22.62
N ARG A 136 1.50 10.73 23.77
CA ARG A 136 0.98 11.09 25.08
C ARG A 136 1.00 12.61 25.06
N GLN A 137 -0.19 13.19 24.88
CA GLN A 137 -0.42 14.60 25.08
C GLN A 137 0.20 14.89 26.47
N PRO A 138 1.10 15.86 26.61
CA PRO A 138 1.59 16.19 27.94
C PRO A 138 0.37 16.62 28.75
N GLU A 139 -0.09 15.73 29.63
CA GLU A 139 -0.99 16.08 30.73
C GLU A 139 -0.16 16.85 31.76
N ASP A 140 0.25 18.06 31.39
CA ASP A 140 0.71 19.06 32.34
C ASP A 140 -0.33 20.16 32.37
N ALA A 141 -1.26 20.03 33.34
CA ALA A 141 -1.77 21.10 34.19
C ALA A 141 -3.19 20.80 34.71
N LYS A 142 -3.32 19.83 35.62
CA LYS A 142 -4.28 19.99 36.73
C LYS A 142 -3.89 19.11 37.92
N GLY A 143 -3.01 19.63 38.76
CA GLY A 143 -2.75 19.14 40.10
C GLY A 143 -2.73 20.33 41.06
N ASP A 144 -3.90 20.70 41.55
CA ASP A 144 -4.07 21.69 42.62
C ASP A 144 -4.13 20.91 43.95
N GLY A 145 -3.19 21.16 44.87
CA GLY A 145 -3.27 20.61 46.23
C GLY A 145 -1.94 20.34 46.96
N GLY A 146 -1.33 21.39 47.52
CA GLY A 146 -0.73 21.34 48.86
C GLY A 146 0.77 21.06 49.02
N GLY A 147 1.61 22.10 48.95
CA GLY A 147 2.97 22.11 49.50
C GLY A 147 3.52 23.55 49.55
N PRO A 148 4.23 23.97 50.62
CA PRO A 148 4.63 25.37 50.80
C PRO A 148 5.65 25.82 49.74
N PRO A 149 5.67 27.13 49.39
CA PRO A 149 6.45 27.63 48.27
C PRO A 149 7.94 27.55 48.57
N VAL A 150 8.67 26.73 47.80
CA VAL A 150 10.13 26.81 47.73
C VAL A 150 10.47 28.03 46.89
N ALA A 151 11.16 28.99 47.50
CA ALA A 151 11.61 30.22 46.85
C ALA A 151 12.56 29.90 45.67
N PRO A 152 12.46 30.63 44.53
CA PRO A 152 13.39 30.44 43.43
C PRO A 152 14.79 30.91 43.82
N ALA A 153 15.79 30.09 43.49
CA ALA A 153 17.21 30.39 43.71
C ALA A 153 17.63 31.66 42.94
N PRO A 154 18.61 32.45 43.43
CA PRO A 154 19.04 33.68 42.77
C PRO A 154 19.68 33.38 41.41
N VAL A 155 19.15 33.98 40.36
CA VAL A 155 19.80 34.05 39.04
C VAL A 155 20.93 35.08 39.09
N THR A 156 22.17 34.63 38.90
CA THR A 156 23.33 35.52 38.70
C THR A 156 23.17 36.31 37.39
N PRO A 157 23.34 37.65 37.39
CA PRO A 157 23.31 38.46 36.17
C PRO A 157 24.49 38.14 35.24
N PRO A 158 24.36 38.35 33.92
CA PRO A 158 25.48 38.21 32.99
C PRO A 158 26.51 39.34 33.20
N THR A 159 27.79 39.00 33.10
CA THR A 159 28.91 39.94 33.18
C THR A 159 28.88 40.93 32.02
N ALA A 160 28.96 42.22 32.33
CA ALA A 160 29.01 43.29 31.34
C ALA A 160 30.32 43.24 30.51
N PRO A 161 30.30 43.60 29.21
CA PRO A 161 31.50 43.65 28.40
C PRO A 161 32.33 44.88 28.75
N THR A 162 33.61 44.68 29.07
CA THR A 162 34.59 45.77 29.17
C THR A 162 35.19 46.05 27.79
N THR A 163 34.96 47.24 27.26
CA THR A 163 35.70 47.82 26.12
C THR A 163 36.93 48.61 26.63
N PRO A 164 37.97 48.80 25.80
CA PRO A 164 39.33 49.16 26.23
C PRO A 164 39.50 50.63 26.63
#